data_AF-A0A971IT84-F1
#
_entry.id   AF-A0A971IT84-F1
#
_cell.length_a   1.000
_cell.length_b   1.000
_cell.length_c   1.000
_cell.angle_alpha   90.00
_cell.angle_beta   90.00
_cell.angle_gamma   90.00
#
_symmetry.space_group_name_H-M   'P 1'
#
loop_
_entity.id
_entity.type
_entity.pdbx_description
1 polymer ?
#
loop_
_entity_poly.entity_id
_entity_poly.type
_entity_poly.pdbx_seq_one_letter_code
_entity_poly.pdbx_strand_id
1 'polypeptide(L)'
;MARKGYMLKMRTKLFLTLILLSYFLFVFIQQSFEMQTQQNSINQLQDEISEVQHENELLTRQIEQTKSREYIEKIARERLGWVKEGETIFIEKND
;
A
#
# COMPACT_ATOMS: atom_id res chain seq x y z
N MET A 1 -60.26 21.94 21.15
CA MET A 1 -59.31 22.64 20.24
C MET A 1 -59.08 21.77 19.02
N ALA A 2 -59.62 22.14 17.86
CA ALA A 2 -59.56 21.30 16.66
C ALA A 2 -58.19 21.48 15.95
N ARG A 3 -57.44 20.39 15.78
CA ARG A 3 -56.20 20.39 14.99
C ARG A 3 -56.59 20.49 13.51
N LYS A 4 -56.33 21.65 12.89
CA LYS A 4 -56.47 21.85 11.45
C LYS A 4 -55.41 20.98 10.75
N GLY A 5 -55.79 19.80 10.27
CA GLY A 5 -54.93 18.97 9.45
C GLY A 5 -54.79 19.60 8.07
N TYR A 6 -53.60 20.09 7.72
CA TYR A 6 -53.32 20.55 6.36
C TYR A 6 -53.34 19.35 5.41
N MET A 7 -54.46 19.14 4.70
CA MET A 7 -54.54 18.14 3.64
C MET A 7 -53.84 18.68 2.39
N LEU A 8 -52.55 18.36 2.23
CA LEU A 8 -51.79 18.66 1.02
C LEU A 8 -52.49 18.05 -0.20
N LYS A 9 -52.80 18.88 -1.20
CA LYS A 9 -53.37 18.42 -2.49
C LYS A 9 -52.39 17.46 -3.18
N MET A 10 -52.89 16.51 -3.97
CA MET A 10 -52.05 15.50 -4.65
C MET A 10 -50.94 16.13 -5.50
N ARG A 11 -51.22 17.23 -6.19
CA ARG A 11 -50.22 17.96 -6.99
C ARG A 11 -49.05 18.48 -6.14
N THR A 12 -49.34 19.06 -4.97
CA THR A 12 -48.30 19.54 -4.03
C THR A 12 -47.50 18.39 -3.42
N LYS A 13 -48.13 17.23 -3.14
CA LYS A 13 -47.40 16.04 -2.68
C LYS A 13 -46.45 15.53 -3.77
N LEU A 14 -46.91 15.44 -5.01
CA LEU A 14 -46.09 15.02 -6.16
C LEU A 14 -44.89 15.94 -6.40
N PHE A 15 -45.11 17.26 -6.32
CA PHE A 15 -44.01 18.22 -6.41
C PHE A 15 -42.98 18.06 -5.29
N LEU A 16 -43.44 17.90 -4.05
CA LEU A 16 -42.56 17.68 -2.91
C LEU A 16 -41.74 16.39 -3.06
N THR A 17 -42.38 15.31 -3.53
CA THR A 17 -41.68 14.04 -3.78
C THR A 17 -40.66 14.16 -4.91
N LEU A 18 -40.95 14.92 -5.97
CA LEU A 18 -39.99 15.13 -7.06
C LEU A 18 -38.76 15.91 -6.59
N ILE A 19 -38.96 16.95 -5.78
CA ILE A 19 -37.85 17.72 -5.19
C ILE A 19 -37.00 16.81 -4.30
N LEU A 20 -37.63 16.03 -3.43
CA LEU A 20 -36.93 15.07 -2.58
C LEU A 20 -36.11 14.08 -3.41
N LEU A 21 -36.71 13.52 -4.46
CA LEU A 21 -36.07 12.54 -5.33
C LEU A 21 -34.88 13.15 -6.11
N SER A 22 -35.03 14.39 -6.58
CA SER A 22 -33.93 15.12 -7.22
C SER A 22 -32.76 15.38 -6.28
N TYR A 23 -33.03 15.66 -5.00
CA TYR A 23 -31.99 15.83 -3.99
C TYR A 23 -31.22 14.53 -3.76
N PHE A 24 -31.93 13.41 -3.60
CA PHE A 24 -31.29 12.10 -3.47
C PHE A 24 -30.46 11.73 -4.70
N LEU A 25 -30.96 11.98 -5.91
CA LEU A 25 -30.21 11.75 -7.15
C LEU A 25 -28.94 12.60 -7.20
N PHE A 26 -29.02 13.87 -6.82
CA PHE A 26 -27.86 14.76 -6.80
C PHE A 26 -26.78 14.25 -5.82
N VAL A 27 -27.17 13.90 -4.59
CA VAL A 27 -26.25 13.35 -3.58
C VAL A 27 -25.65 12.03 -4.08
N PHE A 28 -26.45 11.16 -4.69
CA PHE A 28 -25.98 9.88 -5.20
C PHE A 28 -24.90 10.04 -6.28
N ILE A 29 -25.09 10.98 -7.21
CA ILE A 29 -24.10 11.29 -8.25
C ILE A 29 -22.81 11.81 -7.61
N GLN A 30 -22.91 12.76 -6.69
CA GLN A 30 -21.74 13.31 -5.98
C GLN A 30 -20.97 12.22 -5.23
N GLN A 31 -21.69 11.35 -4.51
CA GLN A 31 -21.09 10.24 -3.77
C GLN A 31 -20.40 9.23 -4.69
N SER A 32 -20.94 9.02 -5.90
CA SER A 32 -20.37 8.09 -6.88
C SER A 32 -18.98 8.55 -7.35
N PHE A 33 -18.79 9.85 -7.55
CA PHE A 33 -17.48 10.41 -7.89
C PHE A 33 -16.48 10.29 -6.74
N GLU A 34 -16.89 10.59 -5.51
CA GLU A 34 -16.04 10.45 -4.33
C GLU A 34 -15.64 8.99 -4.07
N MET A 35 -16.57 8.04 -4.29
CA MET A 35 -16.26 6.62 -4.19
C MET A 35 -15.19 6.20 -5.21
N GLN A 36 -15.27 6.71 -6.44
CA GLN A 36 -14.29 6.42 -7.49
C GLN A 36 -12.89 6.93 -7.10
N THR A 37 -12.78 8.15 -6.55
CA THR A 37 -11.50 8.70 -6.13
C THR A 37 -10.91 7.93 -4.95
N GLN A 38 -11.74 7.59 -3.96
CA GLN A 38 -11.32 6.75 -2.83
C GLN A 38 -10.82 5.38 -3.29
N GLN A 39 -11.52 4.74 -4.22
CA GLN A 39 -11.10 3.44 -4.75
C GLN A 39 -9.74 3.52 -5.47
N ASN A 40 -9.50 4.60 -6.22
CA ASN A 40 -8.20 4.80 -6.86
C ASN A 40 -7.08 4.98 -5.82
N SER A 41 -7.32 5.74 -4.76
CA SER A 41 -6.35 5.89 -3.67
C SER A 41 -6.08 4.56 -2.95
N ILE A 42 -7.10 3.73 -2.73
CA ILE A 42 -6.93 2.39 -2.14
C ILE A 42 -6.03 1.53 -3.02
N ASN A 43 -6.27 1.53 -4.34
CA ASN A 43 -5.47 0.73 -5.27
C ASN A 43 -4.01 1.21 -5.28
N GLN A 44 -3.77 2.53 -5.34
CA GLN A 44 -2.42 3.09 -5.29
C GLN A 44 -1.67 2.71 -4.00
N LEU A 45 -2.34 2.78 -2.85
CA LEU A 45 -1.74 2.39 -1.58
C LEU A 45 -1.45 0.88 -1.51
N GLN A 46 -2.30 0.04 -2.11
CA GLN A 46 -2.03 -1.39 -2.20
C GLN A 46 -0.83 -1.70 -3.08
N ASP A 47 -0.69 -1.01 -4.20
CA ASP A 47 0.48 -1.15 -5.08
C ASP A 47 1.75 -0.74 -4.33
N GLU A 48 1.75 0.39 -3.61
CA GLU A 48 2.88 0.85 -2.79
C GLU A 48 3.24 -0.15 -1.68
N ILE A 49 2.24 -0.71 -0.98
CA ILE A 49 2.46 -1.76 0.01
C ILE A 49 3.11 -2.98 -0.62
N SER A 50 2.66 -3.39 -1.81
CA SER A 50 3.22 -4.55 -2.51
C SER A 50 4.67 -4.34 -2.92
N GLU A 51 5.01 -3.14 -3.38
CA GLU A 51 6.38 -2.77 -3.76
C GLU A 51 7.31 -2.79 -2.55
N VAL A 52 6.90 -2.15 -1.46
CA VAL A 52 7.67 -2.12 -0.21
C VAL A 52 7.84 -3.52 0.38
N GLN A 53 6.80 -4.36 0.34
CA GLN A 53 6.89 -5.76 0.78
C GLN A 53 7.89 -6.55 -0.07
N HIS A 54 7.86 -6.37 -1.39
CA HIS A 54 8.79 -7.03 -2.30
C HIS A 54 10.24 -6.60 -2.02
N GLU A 55 10.48 -5.31 -1.85
CA GLU A 55 11.81 -4.78 -1.48
C GLU A 55 12.28 -5.35 -0.15
N ASN A 56 11.39 -5.40 0.85
CA ASN A 56 11.71 -5.97 2.16
C ASN A 56 12.10 -7.46 2.06
N GLU A 57 11.38 -8.25 1.27
CA GLU A 57 11.71 -9.66 1.03
C GLU A 57 13.06 -9.83 0.31
N LEU A 58 13.37 -8.95 -0.64
CA LEU A 58 14.67 -8.97 -1.32
C LEU A 58 15.82 -8.65 -0.35
N LEU A 59 15.67 -7.58 0.44
CA LEU A 59 16.66 -7.18 1.45
C LEU A 59 16.84 -8.27 2.52
N THR A 60 15.74 -8.89 2.97
CA THR A 60 15.78 -9.99 3.93
C THR A 60 16.58 -11.17 3.39
N ARG A 61 16.35 -11.55 2.12
CA ARG A 61 17.13 -12.61 1.45
C ARG A 61 18.60 -12.25 1.33
N GLN A 62 18.95 -11.00 1.02
CA GLN A 62 20.34 -10.55 0.97
C GLN A 62 21.01 -10.64 2.35
N ILE A 63 20.31 -10.23 3.41
CA ILE A 63 20.82 -10.35 4.79
C ILE A 63 21.05 -11.82 5.16
N GLU A 64 20.14 -12.72 4.81
CA GLU A 64 20.30 -14.15 5.05
C GLU A 64 21.51 -14.72 4.29
N GLN A 65 21.71 -14.33 3.04
CA GLN A 65 22.91 -14.70 2.26
C GLN A 65 24.20 -14.18 2.91
N THR A 66 24.19 -12.96 3.44
CA THR A 66 25.33 -12.39 4.20
C THR A 66 25.63 -13.15 5.49
N LYS A 67 24.61 -13.78 6.10
CA LYS A 67 24.78 -14.62 7.30
C LYS A 67 25.25 -16.05 6.99
N SER A 68 25.35 -16.43 5.72
CA SER A 68 25.86 -17.75 5.33
C SER A 68 27.33 -17.90 5.72
N ARG A 69 27.73 -19.13 6.04
CA ARG A 69 29.09 -19.44 6.48
C ARG A 69 30.11 -19.15 5.37
N GLU A 70 29.75 -19.41 4.11
CA GLU A 70 30.55 -19.05 2.94
C GLU A 70 30.75 -17.53 2.81
N TYR A 71 29.72 -16.71 3.02
CA TYR A 71 29.88 -15.26 2.94
C TYR A 71 30.75 -14.70 4.07
N ILE A 72 30.57 -15.21 5.29
CA ILE A 72 31.42 -14.86 6.44
C ILE A 72 32.87 -15.26 6.17
N GLU A 73 33.11 -16.47 5.66
CA GLU A 73 34.45 -16.94 5.31
C GLU A 73 35.07 -16.10 4.19
N LYS A 74 34.28 -15.74 3.17
CA LYS A 74 34.72 -14.85 2.08
C LYS A 74 35.14 -13.48 2.61
N ILE A 75 34.33 -12.83 3.44
CA ILE A 75 34.67 -11.53 4.03
C ILE A 75 35.88 -11.66 4.96
N ALA A 76 35.99 -12.73 5.74
CA ALA A 76 37.16 -12.97 6.59
C ALA A 76 38.45 -13.11 5.76
N ARG A 77 38.41 -13.83 4.62
CA ARG A 77 39.54 -13.94 3.70
C ARG A 77 39.86 -12.61 3.01
N GLU A 78 38.86 -11.92 2.45
CA GLU A 78 39.04 -10.70 1.64
C GLU A 78 39.37 -9.44 2.46
N ARG A 79 38.72 -9.26 3.62
CA ARG A 79 38.85 -8.03 4.43
C ARG A 79 39.81 -8.18 5.59
N LEU A 80 39.91 -9.38 6.17
CA LEU A 80 40.74 -9.62 7.36
C LEU A 80 42.00 -10.44 7.04
N GLY A 81 42.13 -10.97 5.82
CA GLY A 81 43.25 -11.83 5.43
C GLY A 81 43.29 -13.15 6.21
N TRP A 82 42.18 -13.58 6.79
CA TRP A 82 42.11 -14.81 7.58
C TRP A 82 42.19 -16.04 6.68
N VAL A 83 42.89 -17.06 7.14
CA VAL A 83 43.04 -18.35 6.46
C VAL A 83 42.74 -19.49 7.44
N LYS A 84 42.27 -20.63 6.93
CA LYS A 84 42.01 -21.81 7.77
C LYS A 84 43.32 -22.49 8.19
N GLU A 85 43.24 -23.27 9.27
CA GLU A 85 44.36 -24.05 9.75
C GLU A 85 44.86 -25.01 8.65
N GLY A 86 46.13 -24.85 8.25
CA GLY A 86 46.75 -25.61 7.14
C GLY A 86 46.78 -24.88 5.78
N GLU A 87 46.24 -23.66 5.66
CA GLU A 87 46.37 -22.83 4.44
C GLU A 87 47.54 -21.84 4.55
N THR A 88 48.25 -21.60 3.43
CA THR A 88 49.40 -20.66 3.36
C THR A 88 49.05 -19.45 2.49
N ILE A 89 49.22 -18.24 3.02
CA ILE A 89 48.97 -16.98 2.27
C ILE A 89 50.12 -16.74 1.29
N PHE A 90 49.82 -16.62 -0.01
CA PHE A 90 50.75 -16.15 -1.03
C PHE A 90 50.53 -14.65 -1.27
N ILE A 91 51.51 -13.83 -0.93
CA ILE A 91 51.50 -12.39 -1.23
C ILE A 91 52.46 -12.17 -2.41
N GLU A 92 51.91 -11.83 -3.58
CA GLU A 92 52.72 -11.50 -4.74
C GLU A 92 53.35 -10.12 -4.51
N LYS A 93 54.69 -10.07 -4.47
CA LYS A 93 55.45 -8.83 -4.33
C LYS A 93 55.59 -8.22 -5.72
N ASN A 94 54.74 -7.25 -6.04
CA ASN A 94 54.97 -6.40 -7.20
C ASN A 94 56.06 -5.36 -6.85
N ASP A 95 57.14 -5.37 -7.61
CA ASP A 95 58.27 -4.42 -7.52
C ASP A 95 57.89 -3.01 -8.00
#